data_AF-A0A662SMU9-F1
#
_entry.id   AF-A0A662SMU9-F1
#
_cell.length_a   1.000
_cell.length_b   1.000
_cell.length_c   1.000
_cell.angle_alpha   90.00
_cell.angle_beta   90.00
_cell.angle_gamma   90.00
#
_symmetry.space_group_name_H-M   'P 1'
#
loop_
_entity.id
_entity.type
_entity.pdbx_description
1 polymer ?
#
loop_
_entity_poly.entity_id
_entity_poly.type
_entity_poly.pdbx_seq_one_letter_code
_entity_poly.pdbx_strand_id
1 'polypeptide(L)'
;MAYCYEGGALKKFFLTLIMLLLIFIEILNHYKIEVQGGPDTEILRPNGAGSWTILNPYPSSNENWECVDEVVSDEDSTYVYYTDSPYPYGRDTYSLQDHSQGSGIINSVTVYVRCKKIGTSLLVACRPAIRTHSANYPPITSTEDARLLTTSWTNYYRTWTTNPYTGQAWTWSEIDSLEAGVDLHGTSTTQALCTQVWVVVDYTPDFFKPNQAFSSSANSNVSYNVYIVNTGPSNDIFDLNVSSTQTVGVDVWLDTDWSDGGDVHIAYSSDGTGWDNVYNDNNTNGKPDVNVTASSSVTLIVTLDIPSSASGTVQVTLTANASTSGAQDSVTLTTTISNSLPWPSNWYQFGSDPIDDVSPAAVDDKAFYTVNNGTHVFFRLAEAGPPNTVSYLYEVYLDTRAGGQAIGSYYYDYKLSSDGNLYNWTGTAWQAISTTIVQVSGTSIVIGADLSDIEFEDQDVHIYVRTYEGTTPKDTKGPYTTSRTFISEMSLFLVPIVATLLVLYVTRKRRR
;
A
#
# COMPACT_ATOMS: atom_id res chain seq x y z
N MET A 1 0.81 69.11 -29.37
CA MET A 1 -0.05 68.33 -28.43
C MET A 1 -0.12 66.91 -28.96
N ALA A 2 0.73 66.02 -28.45
CA ALA A 2 0.65 64.59 -28.72
C ALA A 2 0.20 63.93 -27.41
N TYR A 3 -0.97 63.28 -27.43
CA TYR A 3 -1.48 62.54 -26.28
C TYR A 3 -0.76 61.19 -26.21
N CYS A 4 0.15 61.07 -25.26
CA CYS A 4 0.58 59.81 -24.67
C CYS A 4 -0.54 59.29 -23.77
N TYR A 5 -1.20 58.19 -24.11
CA TYR A 5 -1.84 57.27 -23.15
C TYR A 5 -2.28 56.03 -23.93
N GLU A 6 -1.68 54.86 -23.64
CA GLU A 6 -2.29 53.50 -23.76
C GLU A 6 -1.30 52.32 -23.71
N GLY A 7 -0.04 52.50 -23.28
CA GLY A 7 0.89 51.36 -23.08
C GLY A 7 0.75 50.61 -21.74
N GLY A 8 0.06 51.19 -20.75
CA GLY A 8 0.07 50.70 -19.37
C GLY A 8 -0.92 49.57 -19.05
N ALA A 9 -2.07 49.56 -19.72
CA ALA A 9 -3.12 48.57 -19.45
C ALA A 9 -2.75 47.19 -20.01
N LEU A 10 -2.18 47.14 -21.21
CA LEU A 10 -1.79 45.90 -21.86
C LEU A 10 -0.64 45.19 -21.11
N LYS A 11 0.34 45.96 -20.61
CA LYS A 11 1.45 45.43 -19.80
C LYS A 11 0.98 44.87 -18.44
N LYS A 12 0.04 45.55 -17.78
CA LYS A 12 -0.55 45.04 -16.53
C LYS A 12 -1.33 43.75 -16.77
N PHE A 13 -2.13 43.69 -17.85
CA PHE A 13 -2.87 42.48 -18.20
C PHE A 13 -1.96 41.28 -18.48
N PHE A 14 -0.85 41.49 -19.21
CA PHE A 14 0.14 40.44 -19.49
C PHE A 14 0.86 39.95 -18.24
N LEU A 15 1.22 40.87 -17.32
CA LEU A 15 1.86 40.50 -16.06
C LEU A 15 0.92 39.70 -15.16
N THR A 16 -0.36 40.09 -15.08
CA THR A 16 -1.35 39.37 -14.26
C THR A 16 -1.64 37.98 -14.82
N LEU A 17 -1.65 37.82 -16.15
CA LEU A 17 -1.83 36.51 -16.79
C LEU A 17 -0.63 35.59 -16.54
N ILE A 18 0.60 36.10 -16.60
CA ILE A 18 1.82 35.33 -16.28
C ILE A 18 1.84 34.94 -14.80
N MET A 19 1.45 35.85 -13.90
CA MET A 19 1.36 35.54 -12.47
C MET A 19 0.31 34.46 -12.19
N LEU A 20 -0.87 34.55 -12.82
CA LEU A 20 -1.92 33.53 -12.72
C LEU A 20 -1.43 32.19 -13.28
N LEU A 21 -0.71 32.18 -14.39
CA LEU A 21 -0.14 30.96 -14.97
C LEU A 21 0.92 30.33 -14.06
N LEU A 22 1.79 31.15 -13.43
CA LEU A 22 2.80 30.67 -12.49
C LEU A 22 2.17 30.14 -11.20
N ILE A 23 1.13 30.81 -10.67
CA ILE A 23 0.33 30.31 -9.55
C ILE A 23 -0.38 29.01 -9.93
N PHE A 24 -0.89 28.90 -11.16
CA PHE A 24 -1.53 27.66 -11.65
C PHE A 24 -0.50 26.52 -11.78
N ILE A 25 0.73 26.81 -12.22
CA ILE A 25 1.82 25.83 -12.30
C ILE A 25 2.31 25.42 -10.90
N GLU A 26 2.40 26.33 -9.94
CA GLU A 26 2.72 25.98 -8.54
C GLU A 26 1.61 25.17 -7.88
N ILE A 27 0.33 25.49 -8.15
CA ILE A 27 -0.82 24.68 -7.70
C ILE A 27 -0.78 23.30 -8.35
N LEU A 28 -0.47 23.18 -9.65
CA LEU A 28 -0.31 21.88 -10.31
C LEU A 28 0.89 21.07 -9.78
N ASN A 29 1.98 21.74 -9.37
CA ASN A 29 3.15 21.06 -8.79
C ASN A 29 2.96 20.68 -7.32
N HIS A 30 2.11 21.39 -6.56
CA HIS A 30 1.69 21.00 -5.21
C HIS A 30 0.55 19.98 -5.20
N TYR A 31 -0.20 19.86 -6.29
CA TYR A 31 -1.23 18.83 -6.48
C TYR A 31 -0.65 17.66 -7.28
N LYS A 32 0.41 17.03 -6.75
CA LYS A 32 0.62 15.62 -7.05
C LYS A 32 -0.58 14.90 -6.45
N ILE A 33 -1.52 14.52 -7.31
CA ILE A 33 -2.61 13.64 -6.98
C ILE A 33 -1.97 12.39 -6.37
N GLU A 34 -2.26 12.18 -5.09
CA GLU A 34 -2.09 10.92 -4.37
C GLU A 34 -2.35 9.77 -5.34
N VAL A 35 -1.46 8.79 -5.40
CA VAL A 35 -1.78 7.52 -6.05
C VAL A 35 -2.77 6.80 -5.14
N GLN A 36 -4.00 7.31 -5.11
CA GLN A 36 -5.19 6.54 -4.82
C GLN A 36 -5.13 5.36 -5.77
N GLY A 37 -5.12 4.13 -5.24
CA GLY A 37 -5.09 2.93 -6.06
C GLY A 37 -6.11 3.05 -7.17
N GLY A 38 -5.63 2.99 -8.42
CA GLY A 38 -6.53 3.01 -9.55
C GLY A 38 -7.48 1.80 -9.47
N PRO A 39 -8.65 1.88 -10.13
CA PRO A 39 -9.51 0.72 -10.29
C PRO A 39 -8.71 -0.42 -10.93
N ASP A 40 -8.82 -1.62 -10.36
CA ASP A 40 -8.31 -2.88 -10.91
C ASP A 40 -9.49 -3.76 -11.36
N THR A 41 -9.20 -4.82 -12.12
CA THR A 41 -10.24 -5.68 -12.69
C THR A 41 -9.91 -7.16 -12.55
N GLU A 42 -10.91 -7.97 -12.21
CA GLU A 42 -10.85 -9.43 -12.26
C GLU A 42 -11.83 -9.99 -13.30
N ILE A 43 -11.41 -11.04 -14.03
CA ILE A 43 -12.22 -11.71 -15.04
C ILE A 43 -12.68 -13.07 -14.51
N LEU A 44 -14.00 -13.25 -14.40
CA LEU A 44 -14.63 -14.52 -14.03
C LEU A 44 -15.26 -15.19 -15.26
N ARG A 45 -15.17 -16.52 -15.32
CA ARG A 45 -15.64 -17.32 -16.45
C ARG A 45 -16.56 -18.44 -15.99
N PRO A 46 -17.47 -18.90 -16.87
CA PRO A 46 -18.25 -20.11 -16.64
C PRO A 46 -17.37 -21.30 -16.24
N ASN A 47 -17.79 -22.05 -15.22
CA ASN A 47 -17.12 -23.29 -14.78
C ASN A 47 -18.10 -24.44 -14.53
N GLY A 48 -19.38 -24.23 -14.87
CA GLY A 48 -20.44 -25.19 -14.64
C GLY A 48 -21.80 -24.66 -15.09
N ALA A 49 -22.77 -25.57 -15.11
CA ALA A 49 -24.16 -25.23 -15.42
C ALA A 49 -24.78 -24.37 -14.31
N GLY A 50 -25.46 -23.28 -14.70
CA GLY A 50 -26.27 -22.50 -13.78
C GLY A 50 -27.71 -23.00 -13.71
N SER A 51 -28.61 -22.15 -13.21
CA SER A 51 -30.01 -22.46 -12.99
C SER A 51 -30.84 -22.65 -14.27
N TRP A 52 -30.38 -22.13 -15.40
CA TRP A 52 -31.10 -22.19 -16.69
C TRP A 52 -30.20 -22.75 -17.78
N THR A 53 -30.73 -23.73 -18.53
CA THR A 53 -30.03 -24.41 -19.63
C THR A 53 -31.04 -24.68 -20.75
N ILE A 54 -31.52 -23.61 -21.38
CA ILE A 54 -32.56 -23.63 -22.42
C ILE A 54 -31.97 -23.58 -23.83
N LEU A 55 -30.76 -23.02 -23.99
CA LEU A 55 -30.10 -22.93 -25.30
C LEU A 55 -29.61 -24.29 -25.76
N ASN A 56 -29.31 -24.41 -27.06
CA ASN A 56 -28.80 -25.64 -27.64
C ASN A 56 -27.28 -25.54 -27.82
N PRO A 57 -26.49 -26.52 -27.39
CA PRO A 57 -25.04 -26.51 -27.58
C PRO A 57 -24.66 -26.97 -28.99
N TYR A 58 -23.53 -26.47 -29.47
CA TYR A 58 -22.82 -26.95 -30.65
C TYR A 58 -21.33 -27.05 -30.31
N PRO A 59 -20.68 -28.21 -30.53
CA PRO A 59 -21.29 -29.49 -30.93
C PRO A 59 -22.23 -30.02 -29.83
N SER A 60 -23.25 -30.79 -30.21
CA SER A 60 -24.28 -31.27 -29.26
C SER A 60 -23.77 -32.28 -28.21
N SER A 61 -22.49 -32.64 -28.28
CA SER A 61 -21.80 -33.48 -27.30
C SER A 61 -21.35 -32.71 -26.06
N ASN A 62 -21.25 -31.38 -26.16
CA ASN A 62 -20.81 -30.51 -25.07
C ASN A 62 -22.00 -30.09 -24.20
N GLU A 63 -21.72 -29.77 -22.94
CA GLU A 63 -22.64 -29.02 -22.11
C GLU A 63 -22.62 -27.54 -22.50
N ASN A 64 -23.71 -26.81 -22.23
CA ASN A 64 -23.84 -25.43 -22.69
C ASN A 64 -22.75 -24.49 -22.13
N TRP A 65 -22.29 -24.73 -20.90
CA TRP A 65 -21.24 -23.90 -20.28
C TRP A 65 -19.86 -24.16 -20.91
N GLU A 66 -19.57 -25.40 -21.33
CA GLU A 66 -18.34 -25.80 -22.07
C GLU A 66 -18.30 -25.22 -23.49
N CYS A 67 -19.38 -24.59 -23.95
CA CYS A 67 -19.42 -23.91 -25.25
C CYS A 67 -19.14 -22.39 -25.14
N VAL A 68 -18.90 -21.88 -23.93
CA VAL A 68 -18.78 -20.44 -23.68
C VAL A 68 -17.73 -20.06 -22.62
N ASP A 69 -17.03 -21.02 -22.01
CA ASP A 69 -16.04 -20.84 -20.94
C ASP A 69 -14.64 -20.44 -21.45
N GLU A 70 -14.44 -20.45 -22.76
CA GLU A 70 -13.17 -20.23 -23.44
C GLU A 70 -12.46 -18.94 -22.97
N VAL A 71 -11.14 -18.99 -22.73
CA VAL A 71 -10.35 -17.77 -22.44
C VAL A 71 -10.26 -16.87 -23.67
N VAL A 72 -10.04 -17.48 -24.83
CA VAL A 72 -10.01 -16.84 -26.14
C VAL A 72 -11.10 -17.52 -26.97
N SER A 73 -12.02 -16.73 -27.52
CA SER A 73 -13.11 -17.27 -28.34
C SER A 73 -12.58 -18.05 -29.54
N ASP A 74 -13.16 -19.23 -29.76
CA ASP A 74 -12.89 -20.12 -30.90
C ASP A 74 -13.93 -19.98 -32.02
N GLU A 75 -14.84 -19.01 -31.87
CA GLU A 75 -15.84 -18.54 -32.81
C GLU A 75 -16.86 -19.60 -33.23
N ASP A 76 -16.60 -20.32 -34.32
CA ASP A 76 -17.57 -21.27 -34.93
C ASP A 76 -17.32 -22.73 -34.51
N SER A 77 -16.34 -22.94 -33.64
CA SER A 77 -15.99 -24.26 -33.10
C SER A 77 -16.96 -24.68 -31.99
N THR A 78 -17.14 -23.85 -30.95
CA THR A 78 -18.10 -24.07 -29.87
C THR A 78 -19.03 -22.86 -29.68
N TYR A 79 -20.33 -23.13 -29.55
CA TYR A 79 -21.33 -22.09 -29.26
C TYR A 79 -22.65 -22.66 -28.76
N VAL A 80 -23.38 -21.85 -28.00
CA VAL A 80 -24.81 -22.06 -27.73
C VAL A 80 -25.67 -21.28 -28.71
N TYR A 81 -26.83 -21.82 -29.07
CA TYR A 81 -27.74 -21.17 -30.02
C TYR A 81 -29.23 -21.33 -29.70
N TYR A 82 -30.03 -20.44 -30.28
CA TYR A 82 -31.49 -20.47 -30.16
C TYR A 82 -32.18 -20.20 -31.50
N THR A 83 -33.22 -20.98 -31.80
CA THR A 83 -33.98 -20.91 -33.06
C THR A 83 -35.49 -20.93 -32.91
N ASP A 84 -36.01 -20.83 -31.69
CA ASP A 84 -37.43 -21.07 -31.44
C ASP A 84 -38.23 -19.77 -31.22
N SER A 85 -39.49 -19.80 -31.64
CA SER A 85 -40.52 -18.77 -31.49
C SER A 85 -41.81 -19.52 -31.17
N PRO A 86 -42.42 -19.33 -29.98
CA PRO A 86 -42.92 -18.00 -29.63
C PRO A 86 -42.42 -17.43 -28.29
N TYR A 87 -41.46 -18.07 -27.62
CA TYR A 87 -40.88 -17.48 -26.41
C TYR A 87 -39.95 -16.32 -26.79
N PRO A 88 -40.04 -15.16 -26.12
CA PRO A 88 -39.29 -13.99 -26.53
C PRO A 88 -37.77 -14.17 -26.38
N TYR A 89 -37.29 -15.07 -25.51
CA TYR A 89 -35.86 -15.37 -25.34
C TYR A 89 -35.67 -16.80 -24.79
N GLY A 90 -34.67 -17.53 -25.30
CA GLY A 90 -34.05 -18.66 -24.61
C GLY A 90 -32.94 -18.14 -23.69
N ARG A 91 -32.88 -18.63 -22.45
CA ARG A 91 -31.90 -18.18 -21.45
C ARG A 91 -31.02 -19.34 -21.01
N ASP A 92 -29.73 -19.07 -20.97
CA ASP A 92 -28.80 -19.82 -20.16
C ASP A 92 -28.17 -18.93 -19.10
N THR A 93 -27.93 -19.52 -17.93
CA THR A 93 -27.06 -18.97 -16.90
C THR A 93 -26.02 -20.02 -16.51
N TYR A 94 -24.85 -19.57 -16.09
CA TYR A 94 -23.71 -20.42 -15.78
C TYR A 94 -23.17 -20.07 -14.41
N SER A 95 -22.76 -21.07 -13.63
CA SER A 95 -21.94 -20.83 -12.45
C SER A 95 -20.59 -20.29 -12.88
N LEU A 96 -19.99 -19.43 -12.07
CA LEU A 96 -18.70 -18.84 -12.33
C LEU A 96 -17.63 -19.46 -11.42
N GLN A 97 -16.37 -19.34 -11.83
CA GLN A 97 -15.28 -19.49 -10.88
C GLN A 97 -15.38 -18.44 -9.76
N ASP A 98 -15.03 -18.85 -8.54
CA ASP A 98 -14.90 -17.93 -7.41
C ASP A 98 -13.81 -16.89 -7.70
N HIS A 99 -13.92 -15.71 -7.09
CA HIS A 99 -12.85 -14.73 -7.13
C HIS A 99 -11.58 -15.30 -6.48
N SER A 100 -10.43 -14.86 -6.97
CA SER A 100 -9.13 -15.35 -6.51
C SER A 100 -8.08 -14.25 -6.37
N GLN A 101 -8.28 -13.12 -7.04
CA GLN A 101 -7.34 -11.99 -7.07
C GLN A 101 -7.94 -10.73 -6.47
N GLY A 102 -9.21 -10.47 -6.77
CA GLY A 102 -9.87 -9.23 -6.42
C GLY A 102 -10.21 -9.15 -4.94
N SER A 103 -9.89 -8.00 -4.37
CA SER A 103 -10.26 -7.64 -3.00
C SER A 103 -10.40 -6.12 -2.96
N GLY A 104 -11.30 -5.59 -2.11
CA GLY A 104 -11.64 -4.17 -2.12
C GLY A 104 -13.11 -3.93 -2.40
N ILE A 105 -13.44 -2.69 -2.76
CA ILE A 105 -14.80 -2.29 -3.07
C ILE A 105 -15.08 -2.49 -4.54
N ILE A 106 -16.12 -3.26 -4.84
CA ILE A 106 -16.55 -3.49 -6.22
C ILE A 106 -17.27 -2.24 -6.73
N ASN A 107 -16.69 -1.62 -7.75
CA ASN A 107 -17.24 -0.47 -8.46
C ASN A 107 -18.35 -0.89 -9.42
N SER A 108 -18.16 -2.01 -10.13
CA SER A 108 -19.18 -2.55 -11.03
C SER A 108 -18.93 -4.00 -11.43
N VAL A 109 -20.01 -4.67 -11.85
CA VAL A 109 -19.98 -5.99 -12.48
C VAL A 109 -20.43 -5.83 -13.92
N THR A 110 -19.60 -6.22 -14.89
CA THR A 110 -19.93 -6.17 -16.32
C THR A 110 -19.93 -7.57 -16.92
N VAL A 111 -21.09 -8.04 -17.40
CA VAL A 111 -21.17 -9.29 -18.15
C VAL A 111 -21.00 -8.98 -19.63
N TYR A 112 -20.03 -9.66 -20.24
CA TYR A 112 -19.80 -9.66 -21.67
C TYR A 112 -20.25 -10.98 -22.29
N VAL A 113 -20.83 -10.86 -23.49
CA VAL A 113 -21.25 -12.00 -24.32
C VAL A 113 -20.78 -11.78 -25.74
N ARG A 114 -20.24 -12.81 -26.39
CA ARG A 114 -19.80 -12.75 -27.79
C ARG A 114 -20.81 -13.46 -28.66
N CYS A 115 -21.57 -12.69 -29.44
CA CYS A 115 -22.73 -13.20 -30.15
C CYS A 115 -22.74 -12.82 -31.65
N LYS A 116 -23.45 -13.63 -32.44
CA LYS A 116 -23.80 -13.33 -33.84
C LYS A 116 -25.14 -13.95 -34.21
N LYS A 117 -25.65 -13.64 -35.40
CA LYS A 117 -26.78 -14.35 -36.00
C LYS A 117 -26.40 -15.07 -37.30
N ILE A 118 -27.15 -16.14 -37.59
CA ILE A 118 -27.11 -16.85 -38.87
C ILE A 118 -28.50 -16.80 -39.51
N GLY A 119 -28.61 -16.11 -40.64
CA GLY A 119 -29.86 -15.88 -41.38
C GLY A 119 -30.11 -14.41 -41.66
N THR A 120 -31.30 -14.08 -42.17
CA THR A 120 -31.62 -12.75 -42.74
C THR A 120 -32.52 -11.88 -41.86
N SER A 121 -33.11 -12.43 -40.80
CA SER A 121 -34.04 -11.67 -39.94
C SER A 121 -33.32 -10.53 -39.20
N LEU A 122 -33.99 -9.37 -39.12
CA LEU A 122 -33.52 -8.20 -38.39
C LEU A 122 -33.98 -8.19 -36.92
N LEU A 123 -34.83 -9.14 -36.52
CA LEU A 123 -35.43 -9.19 -35.19
C LEU A 123 -34.70 -10.14 -34.23
N VAL A 124 -33.45 -10.48 -34.52
CA VAL A 124 -32.63 -11.41 -33.72
C VAL A 124 -31.76 -10.60 -32.76
N ALA A 125 -31.79 -10.97 -31.49
CA ALA A 125 -31.17 -10.18 -30.43
C ALA A 125 -30.48 -11.07 -29.39
N CYS A 126 -29.55 -10.47 -28.64
CA CYS A 126 -29.00 -11.04 -27.43
C CYS A 126 -29.11 -10.05 -26.25
N ARG A 127 -29.02 -10.59 -25.04
CA ARG A 127 -28.83 -9.79 -23.81
C ARG A 127 -27.94 -10.50 -22.82
N PRO A 128 -26.92 -9.84 -22.27
CA PRO A 128 -26.26 -10.32 -21.07
C PRO A 128 -27.27 -10.41 -19.92
N ALA A 129 -27.20 -11.50 -19.16
CA ALA A 129 -28.08 -11.77 -18.02
C ALA A 129 -27.24 -12.17 -16.80
N ILE A 130 -27.76 -11.84 -15.62
CA ILE A 130 -27.24 -12.31 -14.35
C ILE A 130 -28.37 -12.91 -13.51
N ARG A 131 -27.97 -13.76 -12.57
CA ARG A 131 -28.82 -14.25 -11.49
C ARG A 131 -28.08 -14.11 -10.16
N THR A 132 -28.68 -13.36 -9.25
CA THR A 132 -28.17 -13.11 -7.90
C THR A 132 -29.33 -13.22 -6.92
N HIS A 133 -29.10 -13.73 -5.71
CA HIS A 133 -30.16 -13.97 -4.70
C HIS A 133 -31.36 -14.76 -5.25
N SER A 134 -31.10 -15.73 -6.14
CA SER A 134 -32.15 -16.49 -6.83
C SER A 134 -33.13 -15.67 -7.69
N ALA A 135 -32.80 -14.43 -8.00
CA ALA A 135 -33.57 -13.53 -8.86
C ALA A 135 -32.81 -13.23 -10.17
N ASN A 136 -33.56 -12.96 -11.23
CA ASN A 136 -33.07 -12.90 -12.61
C ASN A 136 -33.07 -11.46 -13.14
N TYR A 137 -31.94 -11.01 -13.71
CA TYR A 137 -31.79 -9.65 -14.24
C TYR A 137 -31.16 -9.66 -15.65
N PRO A 138 -31.87 -9.16 -16.68
CA PRO A 138 -33.27 -8.72 -16.64
C PRO A 138 -34.22 -9.91 -16.37
N PRO A 139 -35.46 -9.67 -15.92
CA PRO A 139 -36.50 -10.71 -15.92
C PRO A 139 -36.68 -11.27 -17.34
N ILE A 140 -36.92 -12.57 -17.47
CA ILE A 140 -37.03 -13.24 -18.78
C ILE A 140 -38.15 -12.67 -19.66
N THR A 141 -39.19 -12.12 -19.04
CA THR A 141 -40.33 -11.48 -19.70
C THR A 141 -40.07 -10.04 -20.15
N SER A 142 -38.99 -9.41 -19.67
CA SER A 142 -38.62 -8.06 -20.07
C SER A 142 -38.13 -8.07 -21.52
N THR A 143 -38.19 -6.92 -22.20
CA THR A 143 -37.53 -6.64 -23.49
C THR A 143 -36.44 -5.58 -23.36
N GLU A 144 -36.20 -5.10 -22.14
CA GLU A 144 -35.17 -4.13 -21.82
C GLU A 144 -33.79 -4.64 -22.25
N ASP A 145 -32.95 -3.71 -22.71
CA ASP A 145 -31.57 -3.93 -23.11
C ASP A 145 -31.31 -5.00 -24.18
N ALA A 146 -32.34 -5.37 -24.95
CA ALA A 146 -32.17 -6.16 -26.17
C ALA A 146 -31.19 -5.47 -27.14
N ARG A 147 -30.15 -6.20 -27.56
CA ARG A 147 -29.19 -5.74 -28.57
C ARG A 147 -29.33 -6.58 -29.83
N LEU A 148 -29.55 -5.92 -30.96
CA LEU A 148 -29.72 -6.62 -32.24
C LEU A 148 -28.40 -7.23 -32.71
N LEU A 149 -28.45 -8.48 -33.16
CA LEU A 149 -27.27 -9.21 -33.62
C LEU A 149 -26.89 -8.87 -35.07
N THR A 150 -25.59 -8.83 -35.30
CA THR A 150 -24.96 -8.75 -36.62
C THR A 150 -24.59 -10.16 -37.11
N THR A 151 -24.21 -10.28 -38.39
CA THR A 151 -23.74 -11.54 -38.98
C THR A 151 -22.28 -11.88 -38.62
N SER A 152 -21.60 -11.01 -37.89
CA SER A 152 -20.21 -11.18 -37.46
C SER A 152 -20.15 -11.26 -35.94
N TRP A 153 -19.22 -12.05 -35.40
CA TRP A 153 -19.02 -12.15 -33.95
C TRP A 153 -18.70 -10.79 -33.35
N THR A 154 -19.57 -10.35 -32.45
CA THR A 154 -19.51 -9.02 -31.81
C THR A 154 -19.69 -9.18 -30.30
N ASN A 155 -18.94 -8.39 -29.53
CA ASN A 155 -19.09 -8.37 -28.08
C ASN A 155 -20.26 -7.43 -27.71
N TYR A 156 -21.16 -7.92 -26.88
CA TYR A 156 -22.21 -7.15 -26.23
C TYR A 156 -22.01 -7.23 -24.73
N TYR A 157 -22.44 -6.20 -23.99
CA TYR A 157 -22.22 -6.17 -22.55
C TYR A 157 -23.32 -5.40 -21.83
N ARG A 158 -23.40 -5.65 -20.52
CA ARG A 158 -24.23 -4.90 -19.58
C ARG A 158 -23.47 -4.77 -18.27
N THR A 159 -23.54 -3.58 -17.69
CA THR A 159 -22.85 -3.23 -16.44
C THR A 159 -23.88 -2.97 -15.34
N TRP A 160 -23.60 -3.50 -14.16
CA TRP A 160 -24.34 -3.29 -12.93
C TRP A 160 -23.40 -2.65 -11.90
N THR A 161 -23.59 -1.36 -11.63
CA THR A 161 -22.82 -0.61 -10.61
C THR A 161 -23.27 -0.92 -9.18
N THR A 162 -24.45 -1.51 -9.02
CA THR A 162 -25.01 -1.98 -7.75
C THR A 162 -25.69 -3.32 -7.98
N ASN A 163 -25.79 -4.15 -6.95
CA ASN A 163 -26.55 -5.38 -7.03
C ASN A 163 -28.05 -5.02 -7.24
N PRO A 164 -28.68 -5.44 -8.36
CA PRO A 164 -30.05 -5.05 -8.69
C PRO A 164 -31.11 -5.69 -7.79
N TYR A 165 -30.74 -6.68 -6.95
CA TYR A 165 -31.61 -7.25 -5.94
C TYR A 165 -31.61 -6.44 -4.64
N THR A 166 -30.43 -6.07 -4.13
CA THR A 166 -30.30 -5.37 -2.84
C THR A 166 -30.37 -3.84 -2.99
N GLY A 167 -30.05 -3.31 -4.17
CA GLY A 167 -29.87 -1.88 -4.40
C GLY A 167 -28.62 -1.29 -3.74
N GLN A 168 -27.71 -2.13 -3.25
CA GLN A 168 -26.45 -1.75 -2.58
C GLN A 168 -25.24 -2.07 -3.47
N ALA A 169 -24.05 -1.64 -3.05
CA ALA A 169 -22.80 -2.08 -3.67
C ALA A 169 -22.67 -3.61 -3.62
N TRP A 170 -22.00 -4.18 -4.61
CA TRP A 170 -21.73 -5.61 -4.67
C TRP A 170 -20.77 -6.03 -3.55
N THR A 171 -20.97 -7.22 -3.01
CA THR A 171 -19.99 -7.87 -2.12
C THR A 171 -19.32 -9.05 -2.83
N TRP A 172 -18.10 -9.42 -2.43
CA TRP A 172 -17.40 -10.56 -3.02
C TRP A 172 -18.17 -11.89 -2.86
N SER A 173 -18.88 -12.09 -1.75
CA SER A 173 -19.76 -13.27 -1.58
C SER A 173 -20.93 -13.28 -2.58
N GLU A 174 -21.46 -12.11 -2.96
CA GLU A 174 -22.45 -12.02 -4.02
C GLU A 174 -21.85 -12.29 -5.41
N ILE A 175 -20.57 -11.98 -5.62
CA ILE A 175 -19.83 -12.33 -6.84
C ILE A 175 -19.61 -13.83 -6.93
N ASP A 176 -19.17 -14.49 -5.86
CA ASP A 176 -18.94 -15.95 -5.84
C ASP A 176 -20.22 -16.76 -6.02
N SER A 177 -21.36 -16.20 -5.59
CA SER A 177 -22.67 -16.82 -5.79
C SER A 177 -23.39 -16.35 -7.06
N LEU A 178 -22.76 -15.50 -7.87
CA LEU A 178 -23.34 -14.95 -9.10
C LEU A 178 -23.39 -16.03 -10.19
N GLU A 179 -24.54 -16.17 -10.83
CA GLU A 179 -24.57 -16.80 -12.16
C GLU A 179 -24.63 -15.71 -13.23
N ALA A 180 -23.86 -15.86 -14.30
CA ALA A 180 -23.90 -14.98 -15.47
C ALA A 180 -24.20 -15.78 -16.73
N GLY A 181 -24.80 -15.13 -17.72
CA GLY A 181 -25.20 -15.81 -18.94
C GLY A 181 -25.79 -14.89 -19.99
N VAL A 182 -26.61 -15.48 -20.86
CA VAL A 182 -27.12 -14.81 -22.05
C VAL A 182 -28.55 -15.21 -22.35
N ASP A 183 -29.34 -14.21 -22.74
CA ASP A 183 -30.61 -14.40 -23.42
C ASP A 183 -30.40 -14.32 -24.92
N LEU A 184 -30.88 -15.30 -25.67
CA LEU A 184 -30.86 -15.31 -27.12
C LEU A 184 -32.30 -15.33 -27.67
N HIS A 185 -32.59 -14.41 -28.59
CA HIS A 185 -33.84 -14.39 -29.34
C HIS A 185 -33.56 -14.71 -30.80
N GLY A 186 -33.97 -15.90 -31.21
CA GLY A 186 -33.97 -16.37 -32.59
C GLY A 186 -35.33 -16.18 -33.25
N THR A 187 -35.42 -16.55 -34.52
CA THR A 187 -36.70 -16.72 -35.23
C THR A 187 -36.69 -18.09 -35.90
N SER A 188 -37.85 -18.55 -36.39
CA SER A 188 -37.96 -19.80 -37.13
C SER A 188 -37.05 -19.92 -38.36
N THR A 189 -36.44 -18.81 -38.83
CA THR A 189 -35.58 -18.75 -40.01
C THR A 189 -34.20 -18.13 -39.74
N THR A 190 -33.88 -17.72 -38.51
CA THR A 190 -32.60 -17.08 -38.18
C THR A 190 -32.20 -17.41 -36.75
N GLN A 191 -31.00 -17.95 -36.58
CA GLN A 191 -30.47 -18.39 -35.30
C GLN A 191 -29.70 -17.26 -34.61
N ALA A 192 -29.84 -17.15 -33.29
CA ALA A 192 -28.94 -16.36 -32.44
C ALA A 192 -27.90 -17.30 -31.82
N LEU A 193 -26.62 -16.91 -31.82
CA LEU A 193 -25.51 -17.72 -31.33
C LEU A 193 -24.68 -16.94 -30.29
N CYS A 194 -24.07 -17.64 -29.34
CA CYS A 194 -23.10 -17.13 -28.38
C CYS A 194 -21.94 -18.13 -28.19
N THR A 195 -20.70 -17.67 -28.31
CA THR A 195 -19.46 -18.50 -28.22
C THR A 195 -18.64 -18.18 -26.97
N GLN A 196 -18.97 -17.11 -26.25
CA GLN A 196 -18.18 -16.72 -25.07
C GLN A 196 -19.02 -15.90 -24.11
N VAL A 197 -18.92 -16.20 -22.81
CA VAL A 197 -19.47 -15.40 -21.72
C VAL A 197 -18.37 -15.18 -20.69
N TRP A 198 -18.19 -13.94 -20.23
CA TRP A 198 -17.30 -13.64 -19.12
C TRP A 198 -17.80 -12.44 -18.33
N VAL A 199 -17.39 -12.36 -17.07
CA VAL A 199 -17.69 -11.25 -16.18
C VAL A 199 -16.41 -10.50 -15.91
N VAL A 200 -16.47 -9.17 -15.99
CA VAL A 200 -15.41 -8.27 -15.53
C VAL A 200 -15.92 -7.60 -14.24
N VAL A 201 -15.24 -7.86 -13.13
CA VAL A 201 -15.47 -7.19 -11.86
C VAL A 201 -14.46 -6.06 -11.77
N ASP A 202 -14.93 -4.82 -11.78
CA ASP A 202 -14.13 -3.61 -11.55
C ASP A 202 -14.19 -3.28 -10.06
N TYR A 203 -13.03 -3.13 -9.42
CA TYR A 203 -12.94 -2.87 -7.99
C TYR A 203 -11.79 -1.93 -7.65
N THR A 204 -11.88 -1.27 -6.49
CA THR A 204 -10.81 -0.44 -5.93
C THR A 204 -10.25 -1.17 -4.71
N PRO A 205 -8.98 -1.60 -4.73
CA PRO A 205 -8.39 -2.33 -3.62
C PRO A 205 -8.14 -1.45 -2.39
N ASP A 206 -8.30 -2.04 -1.20
CA ASP A 206 -7.70 -1.53 0.03
C ASP A 206 -6.24 -2.02 0.07
N PHE A 207 -5.30 -1.17 0.48
CA PHE A 207 -3.88 -1.51 0.41
C PHE A 207 -3.30 -1.79 1.79
N PHE A 208 -2.50 -2.86 1.87
CA PHE A 208 -1.62 -3.14 2.98
C PHE A 208 -0.17 -3.18 2.49
N LYS A 209 0.59 -2.10 2.76
CA LYS A 209 1.87 -1.85 2.09
C LYS A 209 2.92 -1.22 3.02
N PRO A 210 4.20 -1.15 2.61
CA PRO A 210 4.81 -1.88 1.51
C PRO A 210 5.50 -3.14 2.04
N ASN A 211 5.81 -4.07 1.14
CA ASN A 211 6.77 -5.13 1.46
C ASN A 211 8.12 -4.51 1.83
N GLN A 212 8.78 -5.06 2.85
CA GLN A 212 10.02 -4.50 3.38
C GLN A 212 11.07 -5.57 3.58
N ALA A 213 12.32 -5.17 3.44
CA ALA A 213 13.45 -6.05 3.63
C ALA A 213 14.59 -5.34 4.35
N PHE A 214 15.00 -5.84 5.51
CA PHE A 214 16.13 -5.32 6.30
C PHE A 214 17.15 -6.44 6.63
N SER A 215 18.29 -6.04 7.19
CA SER A 215 19.24 -6.96 7.84
C SER A 215 19.28 -6.74 9.34
N SER A 216 19.42 -7.84 10.08
CA SER A 216 19.64 -7.81 11.54
C SER A 216 20.45 -9.02 12.00
N SER A 217 20.90 -9.01 13.24
CA SER A 217 21.54 -10.18 13.87
C SER A 217 20.49 -11.14 14.44
N ALA A 218 20.87 -12.38 14.73
CA ALA A 218 20.05 -13.22 15.60
C ALA A 218 19.98 -12.61 17.01
N ASN A 219 18.99 -13.00 17.83
CA ASN A 219 18.78 -12.47 19.17
C ASN A 219 18.65 -10.93 19.18
N SER A 220 17.78 -10.41 18.32
CA SER A 220 17.56 -8.98 18.11
C SER A 220 16.08 -8.68 17.91
N ASN A 221 15.73 -7.40 17.95
CA ASN A 221 14.44 -6.92 17.46
C ASN A 221 14.63 -6.14 16.14
N VAL A 222 13.60 -6.16 15.30
CA VAL A 222 13.56 -5.38 14.06
C VAL A 222 12.16 -4.80 13.88
N SER A 223 12.05 -3.48 13.85
CA SER A 223 10.77 -2.80 13.65
C SER A 223 10.59 -2.36 12.19
N TYR A 224 9.34 -2.41 11.74
CA TYR A 224 8.90 -2.08 10.39
C TYR A 224 7.65 -1.20 10.45
N ASN A 225 7.56 -0.21 9.57
CA ASN A 225 6.35 0.59 9.41
C ASN A 225 5.54 0.11 8.22
N VAL A 226 4.31 -0.35 8.46
CA VAL A 226 3.37 -0.78 7.42
C VAL A 226 2.10 0.05 7.50
N TYR A 227 1.40 0.19 6.38
CA TYR A 227 0.30 1.11 6.22
C TYR A 227 -0.91 0.34 5.74
N ILE A 228 -2.02 0.50 6.46
CA ILE A 228 -3.33 0.08 5.99
C ILE A 228 -4.00 1.32 5.39
N VAL A 229 -4.40 1.23 4.13
CA VAL A 229 -5.08 2.28 3.39
C VAL A 229 -6.49 1.81 3.08
N ASN A 230 -7.47 2.49 3.67
CA ASN A 230 -8.87 2.32 3.33
C ASN A 230 -9.21 3.29 2.20
N THR A 231 -9.32 2.78 0.98
CA THR A 231 -9.69 3.59 -0.19
C THR A 231 -11.20 3.76 -0.31
N GLY A 232 -11.95 3.04 0.51
CA GLY A 232 -13.39 3.06 0.52
C GLY A 232 -14.05 4.35 0.99
N PRO A 233 -15.34 4.55 0.63
CA PRO A 233 -16.12 5.72 1.02
C PRO A 233 -16.66 5.61 2.46
N SER A 234 -16.41 4.51 3.16
CA SER A 234 -16.90 4.22 4.51
C SER A 234 -15.75 3.81 5.41
N ASN A 235 -15.87 4.08 6.71
CA ASN A 235 -14.93 3.54 7.70
C ASN A 235 -14.97 2.01 7.65
N ASP A 236 -13.81 1.37 7.87
CA ASP A 236 -13.70 -0.07 7.90
C ASP A 236 -12.86 -0.54 9.10
N ILE A 237 -13.05 -1.81 9.47
CA ILE A 237 -12.32 -2.51 10.53
C ILE A 237 -11.52 -3.62 9.86
N PHE A 238 -10.21 -3.59 10.02
CA PHE A 238 -9.30 -4.58 9.44
C PHE A 238 -8.88 -5.59 10.49
N ASP A 239 -9.29 -6.84 10.30
CA ASP A 239 -8.84 -8.01 11.07
C ASP A 239 -7.41 -8.38 10.65
N LEU A 240 -6.46 -8.34 11.59
CA LEU A 240 -5.07 -8.75 11.33
C LEU A 240 -4.86 -10.25 11.53
N ASN A 241 -4.04 -10.85 10.67
CA ASN A 241 -3.51 -12.20 10.83
C ASN A 241 -2.00 -12.19 10.59
N VAL A 242 -1.30 -13.13 11.21
CA VAL A 242 0.15 -13.24 11.11
C VAL A 242 0.57 -14.67 10.79
N SER A 243 1.53 -14.81 9.88
CA SER A 243 2.23 -16.06 9.59
C SER A 243 3.72 -15.80 9.40
N SER A 244 4.56 -16.78 9.72
CA SER A 244 6.01 -16.65 9.61
C SER A 244 6.65 -17.93 9.07
N THR A 245 7.75 -17.80 8.33
CA THR A 245 8.55 -18.93 7.84
C THR A 245 9.44 -19.57 8.92
N GLN A 246 9.66 -18.87 10.03
CA GLN A 246 10.42 -19.35 11.19
C GLN A 246 9.75 -18.88 12.48
N THR A 247 9.97 -19.58 13.59
CA THR A 247 9.53 -19.12 14.91
C THR A 247 10.13 -17.75 15.22
N VAL A 248 9.30 -16.72 15.36
CA VAL A 248 9.69 -15.33 15.60
C VAL A 248 8.59 -14.64 16.40
N GLY A 249 8.94 -13.81 17.38
CA GLY A 249 7.92 -12.97 18.02
C GLY A 249 7.49 -11.86 17.06
N VAL A 250 6.20 -11.53 17.04
CA VAL A 250 5.63 -10.46 16.24
C VAL A 250 4.76 -9.60 17.15
N ASP A 251 5.16 -8.36 17.32
CA ASP A 251 4.49 -7.39 18.16
C ASP A 251 3.98 -6.22 17.30
N VAL A 252 2.69 -5.90 17.38
CA VAL A 252 2.06 -4.91 16.50
C VAL A 252 1.46 -3.77 17.32
N TRP A 253 1.86 -2.55 16.97
CA TRP A 253 1.40 -1.31 17.55
C TRP A 253 0.79 -0.43 16.46
N LEU A 254 -0.26 0.31 16.81
CA LEU A 254 -0.83 1.37 15.98
C LEU A 254 -0.19 2.69 16.38
N ASP A 255 0.48 3.31 15.43
CA ASP A 255 1.06 4.63 15.60
C ASP A 255 -0.06 5.68 15.60
N THR A 256 -0.08 6.53 16.63
CA THR A 256 -1.15 7.52 16.83
C THR A 256 -0.71 8.97 16.65
N ASP A 257 0.59 9.26 16.69
CA ASP A 257 1.10 10.62 16.70
C ASP A 257 2.34 10.84 15.83
N TRP A 258 2.78 9.79 15.13
CA TRP A 258 3.96 9.77 14.25
C TRP A 258 5.27 10.05 14.99
N SER A 259 5.25 9.92 16.32
CA SER A 259 6.38 10.14 17.22
C SER A 259 6.62 8.89 18.09
N ASP A 260 7.57 8.96 19.02
CA ASP A 260 8.09 7.81 19.77
C ASP A 260 7.26 7.43 21.01
N GLY A 261 5.96 7.78 21.07
CA GLY A 261 5.12 7.47 22.20
C GLY A 261 3.62 7.60 21.96
N GLY A 262 2.81 7.11 22.91
CA GLY A 262 1.34 7.20 22.81
C GLY A 262 0.68 6.12 21.96
N ASP A 263 1.47 5.25 21.33
CA ASP A 263 0.99 4.16 20.48
C ASP A 263 0.06 3.18 21.18
N VAL A 264 -0.86 2.62 20.40
CA VAL A 264 -1.84 1.65 20.88
C VAL A 264 -1.35 0.24 20.57
N HIS A 265 -1.19 -0.58 21.61
CA HIS A 265 -0.84 -1.99 21.44
C HIS A 265 -2.01 -2.73 20.79
N ILE A 266 -1.78 -3.39 19.66
CA ILE A 266 -2.83 -4.10 18.90
C ILE A 266 -2.82 -5.59 19.22
N ALA A 267 -1.67 -6.25 19.04
CA ALA A 267 -1.54 -7.69 19.26
C ALA A 267 -0.10 -8.15 19.40
N TYR A 268 0.06 -9.35 19.95
CA TYR A 268 1.34 -10.03 20.09
C TYR A 268 1.23 -11.51 19.74
N SER A 269 2.23 -12.02 19.04
CA SER A 269 2.50 -13.43 18.75
C SER A 269 3.91 -13.77 19.19
N SER A 270 4.12 -14.88 19.88
CA SER A 270 5.42 -15.32 20.37
C SER A 270 6.18 -16.19 19.39
N ASP A 271 5.49 -16.77 18.40
CA ASP A 271 6.06 -17.68 17.41
C ASP A 271 5.78 -17.30 15.95
N GLY A 272 4.97 -16.26 15.73
CA GLY A 272 4.64 -15.75 14.41
C GLY A 272 3.57 -16.58 13.70
N THR A 273 2.84 -17.42 14.44
CA THR A 273 1.74 -18.25 13.91
C THR A 273 0.44 -18.00 14.68
N GLY A 274 -0.32 -17.00 14.25
CA GLY A 274 -1.52 -16.54 14.97
C GLY A 274 -1.19 -15.70 16.22
N TRP A 275 -2.23 -15.17 16.88
CA TRP A 275 -2.08 -14.22 17.99
C TRP A 275 -2.20 -14.91 19.33
N ASP A 276 -1.21 -14.70 20.21
CA ASP A 276 -1.26 -15.14 21.61
C ASP A 276 -2.07 -14.16 22.46
N ASN A 277 -1.89 -12.86 22.20
CA ASN A 277 -2.61 -11.79 22.87
C ASN A 277 -3.19 -10.83 21.84
N VAL A 278 -4.47 -10.50 22.04
CA VAL A 278 -5.19 -9.48 21.28
C VAL A 278 -5.59 -8.37 22.26
N TYR A 279 -5.08 -7.17 22.04
CA TYR A 279 -5.31 -6.03 22.94
C TYR A 279 -6.39 -5.09 22.41
N ASN A 280 -6.61 -5.07 21.10
CA ASN A 280 -7.67 -4.32 20.45
C ASN A 280 -8.56 -5.25 19.62
N ASP A 281 -9.79 -5.50 20.06
CA ASP A 281 -10.80 -6.34 19.41
C ASP A 281 -12.16 -5.65 19.57
N ASN A 282 -12.48 -4.77 18.62
CA ASN A 282 -13.66 -3.91 18.63
C ASN A 282 -14.93 -4.67 18.24
N ASN A 283 -14.82 -5.67 17.36
CA ASN A 283 -15.94 -6.46 16.87
C ASN A 283 -16.15 -7.76 17.69
N THR A 284 -15.29 -8.05 18.66
CA THR A 284 -15.31 -9.22 19.57
C THR A 284 -15.18 -10.57 18.87
N ASN A 285 -14.49 -10.61 17.72
CA ASN A 285 -14.31 -11.83 16.94
C ASN A 285 -13.04 -12.63 17.34
N GLY A 286 -12.28 -12.14 18.33
CA GLY A 286 -11.05 -12.75 18.82
C GLY A 286 -9.83 -12.49 17.94
N LYS A 287 -9.91 -11.57 16.98
CA LYS A 287 -8.78 -11.11 16.16
C LYS A 287 -8.45 -9.65 16.47
N PRO A 288 -7.22 -9.22 16.16
CA PRO A 288 -6.83 -7.83 16.34
C PRO A 288 -7.46 -6.94 15.28
N ASP A 289 -8.09 -5.88 15.75
CA ASP A 289 -8.80 -4.91 14.93
C ASP A 289 -7.99 -3.63 14.74
N VAL A 290 -7.97 -3.13 13.51
CA VAL A 290 -7.49 -1.78 13.19
C VAL A 290 -8.61 -1.02 12.51
N ASN A 291 -9.08 0.07 13.13
CA ASN A 291 -10.11 0.92 12.54
C ASN A 291 -9.47 1.96 11.63
N VAL A 292 -9.90 2.03 10.38
CA VAL A 292 -9.40 3.00 9.39
C VAL A 292 -10.58 3.79 8.84
N THR A 293 -10.52 5.12 8.94
CA THR A 293 -11.58 5.97 8.41
C THR A 293 -11.64 5.92 6.89
N ALA A 294 -12.79 6.27 6.32
CA ALA A 294 -12.96 6.35 4.87
C ALA A 294 -11.88 7.22 4.21
N SER A 295 -11.31 6.75 3.10
CA SER A 295 -10.32 7.47 2.30
C SER A 295 -9.11 7.95 3.12
N SER A 296 -8.63 7.12 4.04
CA SER A 296 -7.48 7.45 4.90
C SER A 296 -6.54 6.27 5.06
N SER A 297 -5.41 6.52 5.72
CA SER A 297 -4.44 5.49 6.07
C SER A 297 -4.06 5.58 7.55
N VAL A 298 -3.66 4.45 8.10
CA VAL A 298 -3.03 4.35 9.42
C VAL A 298 -1.68 3.65 9.29
N THR A 299 -0.78 3.95 10.24
CA THR A 299 0.56 3.35 10.31
C THR A 299 0.61 2.35 11.45
N LEU A 300 1.09 1.14 11.17
CA LEU A 300 1.40 0.14 12.17
C LEU A 300 2.91 0.01 12.30
N ILE A 301 3.38 -0.07 13.54
CA ILE A 301 4.76 -0.41 13.90
C ILE A 301 4.76 -1.90 14.25
N VAL A 302 5.44 -2.69 13.42
CA VAL A 302 5.54 -4.13 13.56
C VAL A 302 6.96 -4.48 13.98
N THR A 303 7.12 -4.94 15.21
CA THR A 303 8.40 -5.35 15.78
C THR A 303 8.53 -6.87 15.75
N LEU A 304 9.60 -7.36 15.14
CA LEU A 304 9.94 -8.77 15.07
C LEU A 304 11.00 -9.11 16.11
N ASP A 305 10.70 -10.00 17.05
CA ASP A 305 11.65 -10.55 18.03
C ASP A 305 12.35 -11.78 17.44
N ILE A 306 13.52 -11.55 16.86
CA ILE A 306 14.35 -12.55 16.21
C ILE A 306 15.05 -13.42 17.26
N PRO A 307 14.73 -14.73 17.38
CA PRO A 307 15.37 -15.59 18.37
C PRO A 307 16.84 -15.84 18.04
N SER A 308 17.60 -16.29 19.03
CA SER A 308 19.02 -16.65 18.88
C SER A 308 19.25 -17.83 17.91
N SER A 309 18.22 -18.64 17.66
CA SER A 309 18.24 -19.76 16.72
C SER A 309 17.95 -19.37 15.27
N ALA A 310 17.49 -18.15 15.00
CA ALA A 310 17.16 -17.72 13.65
C ALA A 310 18.40 -17.66 12.75
N SER A 311 18.25 -18.03 11.49
CA SER A 311 19.32 -17.94 10.49
C SER A 311 18.75 -17.78 9.09
N GLY A 312 19.60 -17.36 8.13
CA GLY A 312 19.17 -17.15 6.75
C GLY A 312 18.16 -16.01 6.64
N THR A 313 17.00 -16.30 6.05
CA THR A 313 15.94 -15.31 5.84
C THR A 313 14.71 -15.68 6.68
N VAL A 314 14.27 -14.74 7.51
CA VAL A 314 12.96 -14.80 8.19
C VAL A 314 11.98 -13.97 7.38
N GLN A 315 10.81 -14.52 7.07
CA GLN A 315 9.73 -13.79 6.42
C GLN A 315 8.48 -13.88 7.28
N VAL A 316 7.93 -12.73 7.63
CA VAL A 316 6.67 -12.59 8.34
C VAL A 316 5.68 -11.95 7.39
N THR A 317 4.54 -12.60 7.19
CA THR A 317 3.43 -12.06 6.42
C THR A 317 2.33 -11.64 7.38
N LEU A 318 1.98 -10.36 7.32
CA LEU A 318 0.77 -9.83 7.95
C LEU A 318 -0.32 -9.71 6.89
N THR A 319 -1.52 -10.14 7.22
CA THR A 319 -2.70 -10.06 6.35
C THR A 319 -3.78 -9.25 7.04
N ALA A 320 -4.28 -8.21 6.38
CA ALA A 320 -5.38 -7.38 6.84
C ALA A 320 -6.64 -7.77 6.06
N ASN A 321 -7.74 -8.04 6.78
CA ASN A 321 -9.03 -8.37 6.16
C ASN A 321 -10.07 -7.32 6.58
N ALA A 322 -10.55 -6.55 5.62
CA ALA A 322 -11.55 -5.53 5.83
C ALA A 322 -12.92 -6.17 6.10
N SER A 323 -13.56 -5.78 7.19
CA SER A 323 -14.83 -6.34 7.65
C SER A 323 -16.01 -5.93 6.76
N THR A 324 -15.95 -4.75 6.15
CA THR A 324 -17.06 -4.16 5.37
C THR A 324 -16.90 -4.40 3.89
N SER A 325 -15.71 -4.14 3.34
CA SER A 325 -15.44 -4.38 1.91
C SER A 325 -15.18 -5.86 1.60
N GLY A 326 -14.80 -6.66 2.60
CA GLY A 326 -14.29 -8.02 2.38
C GLY A 326 -12.91 -8.02 1.71
N ALA A 327 -12.26 -6.86 1.59
CA ALA A 327 -10.91 -6.76 1.05
C ALA A 327 -9.94 -7.56 1.89
N GLN A 328 -8.95 -8.14 1.23
CA GLN A 328 -7.84 -8.82 1.85
C GLN A 328 -6.58 -8.39 1.14
N ASP A 329 -5.63 -7.88 1.90
CA ASP A 329 -4.29 -7.62 1.39
C ASP A 329 -3.24 -8.06 2.42
N SER A 330 -2.01 -8.26 1.97
CA SER A 330 -0.93 -8.75 2.81
C SER A 330 0.39 -8.07 2.52
N VAL A 331 1.15 -7.85 3.58
CA VAL A 331 2.51 -7.32 3.53
C VAL A 331 3.49 -8.36 4.06
N THR A 332 4.61 -8.50 3.35
CA THR A 332 5.72 -9.38 3.73
C THR A 332 6.90 -8.56 4.25
N LEU A 333 7.27 -8.85 5.50
CA LEU A 333 8.43 -8.31 6.18
C LEU A 333 9.55 -9.35 6.12
N THR A 334 10.65 -8.98 5.47
CA THR A 334 11.81 -9.86 5.27
C THR A 334 12.98 -9.39 6.12
N THR A 335 13.53 -10.29 6.94
CA THR A 335 14.74 -10.05 7.73
C THR A 335 15.82 -11.01 7.31
N THR A 336 16.92 -10.50 6.75
CA THR A 336 18.12 -11.30 6.49
C THR A 336 19.02 -11.31 7.73
N ILE A 337 19.23 -12.49 8.30
CA ILE A 337 20.03 -12.67 9.51
C ILE A 337 21.51 -12.70 9.17
N SER A 338 22.27 -11.77 9.75
CA SER A 338 23.72 -11.68 9.58
C SER A 338 24.42 -11.35 10.91
N ASN A 339 25.41 -12.17 11.27
CA ASN A 339 26.25 -11.97 12.46
C ASN A 339 27.48 -11.10 12.17
N SER A 340 27.68 -10.67 10.92
CA SER A 340 28.82 -9.83 10.52
C SER A 340 28.43 -8.37 10.33
N LEU A 341 27.27 -7.95 10.85
CA LEU A 341 26.82 -6.56 10.77
C LEU A 341 27.65 -5.70 11.74
N PRO A 342 28.01 -4.46 11.34
CA PRO A 342 28.77 -3.57 12.20
C PRO A 342 27.92 -2.93 13.31
N TRP A 343 26.59 -2.95 13.18
CA TRP A 343 25.64 -2.42 14.17
C TRP A 343 25.06 -3.53 15.06
N PRO A 344 24.67 -3.21 16.31
CA PRO A 344 24.11 -4.17 17.25
C PRO A 344 22.59 -4.32 17.06
N SER A 345 21.97 -5.14 17.91
CA SER A 345 20.51 -5.23 18.06
C SER A 345 19.93 -4.07 18.87
N ASN A 346 18.60 -3.91 18.89
CA ASN A 346 17.86 -2.89 19.66
C ASN A 346 17.84 -1.50 19.00
N TRP A 347 17.31 -1.45 17.79
CA TRP A 347 17.04 -0.19 17.10
C TRP A 347 15.93 0.57 17.82
N TYR A 348 16.14 1.86 18.01
CA TYR A 348 15.13 2.78 18.51
C TYR A 348 14.56 3.58 17.35
N GLN A 349 13.24 3.61 17.23
CA GLN A 349 12.55 4.40 16.22
C GLN A 349 12.33 5.82 16.74
N PHE A 350 12.71 6.81 15.94
CA PHE A 350 12.47 8.22 16.26
C PHE A 350 11.13 8.73 15.79
N GLY A 351 10.62 8.20 14.69
CA GLY A 351 9.36 8.63 14.11
C GLY A 351 9.03 7.87 12.85
N SER A 352 7.79 8.04 12.44
CA SER A 352 7.19 7.49 11.24
C SER A 352 6.98 8.59 10.21
N ASP A 353 6.65 8.20 8.98
CA ASP A 353 6.37 9.16 7.92
C ASP A 353 5.31 8.69 6.92
N PRO A 354 4.45 9.54 6.35
CA PRO A 354 3.44 9.12 5.39
C PRO A 354 4.05 8.36 4.21
N ILE A 355 3.33 7.35 3.72
CA ILE A 355 3.77 6.60 2.54
C ILE A 355 3.27 7.24 1.25
N ASP A 356 4.09 7.17 0.19
CA ASP A 356 3.83 7.70 -1.16
C ASP A 356 3.61 9.23 -1.20
N ASP A 357 4.08 9.97 -0.20
CA ASP A 357 4.06 11.43 -0.23
C ASP A 357 5.22 11.98 -1.09
N VAL A 358 6.29 11.20 -1.22
CA VAL A 358 7.45 11.49 -2.06
C VAL A 358 7.62 10.43 -3.16
N SER A 359 8.26 10.82 -4.26
CA SER A 359 8.54 9.92 -5.39
C SER A 359 9.88 10.25 -6.04
N PRO A 360 10.67 9.22 -6.45
CA PRO A 360 10.33 7.78 -6.45
C PRO A 360 10.40 7.12 -5.07
N ALA A 361 9.83 5.92 -4.93
CA ALA A 361 9.80 5.16 -3.66
C ALA A 361 11.18 4.91 -3.01
N ALA A 362 12.28 5.06 -3.75
CA ALA A 362 13.64 4.94 -3.22
C ALA A 362 14.08 6.13 -2.33
N VAL A 363 13.27 7.18 -2.25
CA VAL A 363 13.50 8.39 -1.43
C VAL A 363 12.24 8.78 -0.65
N ASP A 364 11.32 7.82 -0.49
CA ASP A 364 10.07 7.95 0.23
C ASP A 364 10.28 7.27 1.57
N ASP A 365 10.74 8.05 2.55
CA ASP A 365 11.06 7.55 3.88
C ASP A 365 9.77 7.13 4.59
N LYS A 366 9.83 6.08 5.41
CA LYS A 366 8.67 5.61 6.21
C LYS A 366 8.93 5.68 7.71
N ALA A 367 10.19 5.53 8.07
CA ALA A 367 10.64 5.51 9.44
C ALA A 367 12.14 5.77 9.53
N PHE A 368 12.52 6.38 10.65
CA PHE A 368 13.92 6.65 10.97
C PHE A 368 14.29 5.99 12.29
N TYR A 369 15.41 5.27 12.31
CA TYR A 369 15.87 4.53 13.48
C TYR A 369 17.32 4.87 13.83
N THR A 370 17.68 4.65 15.08
CA THR A 370 19.04 4.82 15.58
C THR A 370 19.45 3.68 16.50
N VAL A 371 20.75 3.39 16.55
CA VAL A 371 21.35 2.51 17.55
C VAL A 371 22.82 2.87 17.76
N ASN A 372 23.35 2.55 18.93
CA ASN A 372 24.75 2.80 19.29
C ASN A 372 25.36 1.52 19.89
N ASN A 373 26.57 1.13 19.49
CA ASN A 373 27.29 -0.04 20.03
C ASN A 373 28.39 0.30 21.05
N GLY A 374 28.49 1.56 21.46
CA GLY A 374 29.49 2.12 22.37
C GLY A 374 30.70 2.75 21.66
N THR A 375 30.94 2.46 20.39
CA THR A 375 32.02 3.06 19.58
C THR A 375 31.49 3.79 18.35
N HIS A 376 30.34 3.39 17.84
CA HIS A 376 29.71 3.98 16.66
C HIS A 376 28.23 4.24 16.94
N VAL A 377 27.73 5.34 16.39
CA VAL A 377 26.30 5.58 16.21
C VAL A 377 25.89 5.19 14.79
N PHE A 378 24.73 4.57 14.67
CA PHE A 378 24.15 4.14 13.39
C PHE A 378 22.74 4.68 13.27
N PHE A 379 22.40 5.11 12.06
CA PHE A 379 21.09 5.55 11.68
C PHE A 379 20.59 4.71 10.52
N ARG A 380 19.32 4.32 10.56
CA ARG A 380 18.66 3.58 9.49
C ARG A 380 17.52 4.41 8.95
N LEU A 381 17.53 4.61 7.64
CA LEU A 381 16.40 5.14 6.89
C LEU A 381 15.69 3.95 6.25
N ALA A 382 14.39 3.82 6.51
CA ALA A 382 13.53 2.80 5.91
C ALA A 382 12.70 3.42 4.80
N GLU A 383 13.04 3.08 3.56
CA GLU A 383 12.44 3.65 2.34
C GLU A 383 11.28 2.77 1.84
N ALA A 384 10.32 3.33 1.12
CA ALA A 384 9.24 2.58 0.48
C ALA A 384 9.72 1.62 -0.62
N GLY A 385 10.90 1.87 -1.20
CA GLY A 385 11.59 1.01 -2.16
C GLY A 385 13.10 0.92 -1.90
N PRO A 386 13.84 0.07 -2.65
CA PRO A 386 15.29 -0.06 -2.44
C PRO A 386 16.04 1.27 -2.63
N PRO A 387 16.84 1.72 -1.63
CA PRO A 387 17.60 2.96 -1.73
C PRO A 387 18.55 2.96 -2.93
N ASN A 388 18.76 4.14 -3.54
CA ASN A 388 19.64 4.32 -4.69
C ASN A 388 20.69 5.40 -4.41
N THR A 389 21.81 4.99 -3.82
CA THR A 389 22.95 5.85 -3.48
C THR A 389 23.73 6.38 -4.69
N VAL A 390 23.42 5.92 -5.90
CA VAL A 390 24.04 6.45 -7.14
C VAL A 390 23.33 7.72 -7.59
N SER A 391 22.01 7.77 -7.42
CA SER A 391 21.18 8.91 -7.87
C SER A 391 20.84 9.88 -6.75
N TYR A 392 20.83 9.39 -5.50
CA TYR A 392 20.42 10.15 -4.34
C TYR A 392 21.49 10.15 -3.25
N LEU A 393 21.51 11.24 -2.48
CA LEU A 393 22.38 11.42 -1.34
C LEU A 393 21.54 11.44 -0.07
N TYR A 394 21.77 10.50 0.83
CA TYR A 394 21.07 10.35 2.11
C TYR A 394 21.95 10.93 3.21
N GLU A 395 21.42 11.87 3.98
CA GLU A 395 22.19 12.65 4.94
C GLU A 395 21.48 12.73 6.29
N VAL A 396 22.25 12.53 7.37
CA VAL A 396 21.80 12.71 8.75
C VAL A 396 22.61 13.84 9.38
N TYR A 397 21.93 14.90 9.77
CA TYR A 397 22.48 16.09 10.41
C TYR A 397 22.32 16.00 11.93
N LEU A 398 23.37 16.34 12.66
CA LEU A 398 23.41 16.32 14.13
C LEU A 398 23.81 17.70 14.66
N ASP A 399 22.98 18.24 15.55
CA ASP A 399 23.24 19.43 16.37
C ASP A 399 23.69 18.94 17.74
N THR A 400 24.99 19.00 18.02
CA THR A 400 25.60 18.39 19.22
C THR A 400 26.33 19.39 20.11
N ARG A 401 26.48 20.63 19.65
CA ARG A 401 27.12 21.74 20.38
C ARG A 401 26.60 23.09 19.88
N ALA A 402 26.95 24.15 20.60
CA ALA A 402 26.57 25.49 20.20
C ALA A 402 27.22 25.93 18.87
N GLY A 403 26.39 26.25 17.87
CA GLY A 403 26.84 26.71 16.55
C GLY A 403 26.32 25.81 15.45
N GLY A 404 26.95 25.81 14.28
CA GLY A 404 26.55 24.93 13.17
C GLY A 404 25.92 25.64 11.98
N GLN A 405 25.54 24.86 10.96
CA GLN A 405 24.82 25.34 9.80
C GLN A 405 23.34 25.46 10.14
N ALA A 406 22.76 26.65 9.94
CA ALA A 406 21.32 26.86 10.07
C ALA A 406 20.56 26.02 9.02
N ILE A 407 19.79 25.04 9.50
CA ILE A 407 18.90 24.22 8.66
C ILE A 407 17.56 24.11 9.39
N GLY A 408 16.49 24.62 8.79
CA GLY A 408 15.21 24.69 9.49
C GLY A 408 15.32 25.54 10.77
N SER A 409 14.99 24.94 11.91
CA SER A 409 14.92 25.63 13.21
C SER A 409 16.18 25.49 14.08
N TYR A 410 17.14 24.65 13.67
CA TYR A 410 18.32 24.30 14.46
C TYR A 410 19.61 24.55 13.68
N TYR A 411 20.74 24.39 14.36
CA TYR A 411 22.06 24.64 13.79
C TYR A 411 22.89 23.36 13.90
N TYR A 412 23.18 22.71 12.77
CA TYR A 412 23.79 21.39 12.79
C TYR A 412 25.31 21.47 12.64
N ASP A 413 26.03 20.76 13.49
CA ASP A 413 27.48 20.71 13.53
C ASP A 413 28.06 19.62 12.65
N TYR A 414 27.39 18.46 12.63
CA TYR A 414 27.87 17.26 11.96
C TYR A 414 26.86 16.79 10.92
N LYS A 415 27.37 16.15 9.88
CA LYS A 415 26.56 15.53 8.84
C LYS A 415 27.18 14.22 8.40
N LEU A 416 26.45 13.12 8.63
CA LEU A 416 26.78 11.81 8.10
C LEU A 416 26.14 11.69 6.71
N SER A 417 26.94 11.30 5.71
CA SER A 417 26.48 11.22 4.32
C SER A 417 26.65 9.82 3.75
N SER A 418 25.73 9.42 2.84
CA SER A 418 25.83 8.19 2.08
C SER A 418 26.93 8.20 1.00
N ASP A 419 27.61 9.33 0.80
CA ASP A 419 28.84 9.40 -0.01
C ASP A 419 30.09 8.79 0.65
N GLY A 420 29.94 8.31 1.90
CA GLY A 420 31.00 7.67 2.65
C GLY A 420 31.80 8.60 3.56
N ASN A 421 31.38 9.85 3.75
CA ASN A 421 32.08 10.82 4.60
C ASN A 421 31.23 11.34 5.77
N LEU A 422 31.89 11.56 6.90
CA LEU A 422 31.41 12.38 8.00
C LEU A 422 31.95 13.79 7.81
N TYR A 423 31.05 14.77 7.87
CA TYR A 423 31.38 16.18 7.74
C TYR A 423 31.19 16.93 9.06
N ASN A 424 32.04 17.93 9.29
CA ASN A 424 31.91 18.94 10.34
C ASN A 424 31.74 20.33 9.70
N TRP A 425 30.87 21.15 10.28
CA TRP A 425 30.65 22.53 9.85
C TRP A 425 31.74 23.46 10.38
N THR A 426 32.39 24.17 9.46
CA THR A 426 33.51 25.09 9.79
C THR A 426 33.06 26.54 10.07
N GLY A 427 31.76 26.81 10.07
CA GLY A 427 31.19 28.17 10.08
C GLY A 427 30.87 28.70 8.67
N THR A 428 31.55 28.19 7.64
CA THR A 428 31.34 28.61 6.24
C THR A 428 31.08 27.47 5.26
N ALA A 429 31.57 26.27 5.56
CA ALA A 429 31.44 25.11 4.68
C ALA A 429 31.51 23.80 5.48
N TRP A 430 30.94 22.74 4.90
CA TRP A 430 31.12 21.36 5.36
C TRP A 430 32.50 20.86 4.95
N GLN A 431 33.25 20.33 5.91
CA GLN A 431 34.55 19.72 5.69
C GLN A 431 34.50 18.25 6.11
N ALA A 432 34.91 17.34 5.22
CA ALA A 432 35.03 15.93 5.55
C ALA A 432 36.13 15.74 6.61
N ILE A 433 35.81 15.04 7.69
CA ILE A 433 36.72 14.80 8.83
C ILE A 433 37.08 13.32 8.99
N SER A 434 36.15 12.42 8.64
CA SER A 434 36.35 10.97 8.66
C SER A 434 35.36 10.27 7.73
N THR A 435 35.31 8.94 7.77
CA THR A 435 34.46 8.13 6.89
C THR A 435 33.20 7.64 7.60
N THR A 436 32.09 7.56 6.86
CA THR A 436 30.88 6.88 7.34
C THR A 436 30.87 5.40 6.95
N ILE A 437 30.20 4.59 7.77
CA ILE A 437 29.79 3.24 7.41
C ILE A 437 28.49 3.37 6.62
N VAL A 438 28.45 2.90 5.38
CA VAL A 438 27.24 2.94 4.53
C VAL A 438 26.89 1.53 4.09
N GLN A 439 25.68 1.07 4.39
CA GLN A 439 25.21 -0.25 3.98
C GLN A 439 23.74 -0.21 3.57
N VAL A 440 23.48 -0.56 2.30
CA VAL A 440 22.12 -0.80 1.81
C VAL A 440 21.74 -2.25 2.08
N SER A 441 20.57 -2.46 2.65
CA SER A 441 19.97 -3.78 2.84
C SER A 441 18.49 -3.72 2.52
N GLY A 442 18.10 -4.38 1.42
CA GLY A 442 16.72 -4.41 0.95
C GLY A 442 16.14 -3.01 0.75
N THR A 443 15.14 -2.66 1.54
CA THR A 443 14.44 -1.37 1.54
C THR A 443 14.95 -0.42 2.63
N SER A 444 16.20 -0.58 3.07
CA SER A 444 16.84 0.32 4.03
C SER A 444 18.26 0.67 3.67
N ILE A 445 18.69 1.84 4.13
CA ILE A 445 20.08 2.25 4.17
C ILE A 445 20.48 2.55 5.60
N VAL A 446 21.63 2.01 6.02
CA VAL A 446 22.26 2.28 7.31
C VAL A 446 23.48 3.16 7.09
N ILE A 447 23.55 4.27 7.83
CA ILE A 447 24.69 5.19 7.84
C ILE A 447 25.18 5.31 9.28
N GLY A 448 26.48 5.09 9.52
CA GLY A 448 27.08 5.21 10.85
C GLY A 448 28.37 6.00 10.86
N ALA A 449 28.74 6.49 12.04
CA ALA A 449 30.00 7.21 12.28
C ALA A 449 30.62 6.78 13.60
N ASP A 450 31.95 6.89 13.69
CA ASP A 450 32.69 6.70 14.93
C ASP A 450 32.33 7.85 15.90
N LEU A 451 31.97 7.50 17.13
CA LEU A 451 31.58 8.47 18.15
C LEU A 451 32.75 9.35 18.59
N SER A 452 33.99 8.85 18.46
CA SER A 452 35.19 9.62 18.80
C SER A 452 35.46 10.79 17.85
N ASP A 453 34.82 10.79 16.67
CA ASP A 453 34.88 11.89 15.70
C ASP A 453 33.81 12.97 15.93
N ILE A 454 32.86 12.73 16.85
CA ILE A 454 31.73 13.62 17.13
C ILE A 454 31.87 14.21 18.54
N GLU A 455 31.88 15.54 18.63
CA GLU A 455 31.90 16.24 19.91
C GLU A 455 30.46 16.45 20.42
N PHE A 456 30.24 16.20 21.71
CA PHE A 456 28.95 16.40 22.38
C PHE A 456 29.09 17.37 23.55
N GLU A 457 28.62 18.60 23.37
CA GLU A 457 28.57 19.62 24.43
C GLU A 457 27.18 19.71 25.06
N ASP A 458 26.14 19.62 24.22
CA ASP A 458 24.75 19.78 24.64
C ASP A 458 24.14 18.48 25.20
N GLN A 459 23.19 18.63 26.12
CA GLN A 459 22.47 17.48 26.69
C GLN A 459 21.45 16.92 25.70
N ASP A 460 20.81 17.81 24.96
CA ASP A 460 19.85 17.48 23.93
C ASP A 460 20.57 17.54 22.59
N VAL A 461 20.37 16.52 21.77
CA VAL A 461 20.89 16.46 20.41
C VAL A 461 19.72 16.50 19.46
N HIS A 462 19.77 17.43 18.51
CA HIS A 462 18.77 17.51 17.46
C HIS A 462 19.25 16.78 16.21
N ILE A 463 18.36 15.96 15.65
CA ILE A 463 18.67 15.11 14.50
C ILE A 463 17.72 15.45 13.37
N TYR A 464 18.26 15.62 12.18
CA TYR A 464 17.47 15.95 11.01
C TYR A 464 17.97 15.19 9.80
N VAL A 465 17.05 14.63 9.05
CA VAL A 465 17.35 13.69 7.97
C VAL A 465 16.91 14.32 6.67
N ARG A 466 17.72 14.17 5.62
CA ARG A 466 17.38 14.61 4.28
C ARG A 466 17.89 13.68 3.22
N THR A 467 17.08 13.52 2.18
CA THR A 467 17.45 12.82 0.96
C THR A 467 17.48 13.83 -0.19
N TYR A 468 18.55 13.84 -0.98
CA TYR A 468 18.77 14.82 -2.05
C TYR A 468 18.87 14.16 -3.43
N GLU A 469 18.34 14.84 -4.45
CA GLU A 469 18.67 14.63 -5.85
C GLU A 469 19.57 15.79 -6.32
N GLY A 470 20.88 15.52 -6.40
CA GLY A 470 21.87 16.56 -6.63
C GLY A 470 21.93 17.54 -5.46
N THR A 471 21.37 18.75 -5.63
CA THR A 471 21.29 19.78 -4.57
C THR A 471 19.87 20.04 -4.08
N THR A 472 18.88 19.35 -4.67
CA THR A 472 17.47 19.57 -4.35
C THR A 472 17.03 18.55 -3.30
N PRO A 473 16.53 18.98 -2.12
CA PRO A 473 15.95 18.05 -1.15
C PRO A 473 14.69 17.42 -1.75
N LYS A 474 14.59 16.10 -1.63
CA LYS A 474 13.44 15.30 -2.06
C LYS A 474 12.55 14.94 -0.88
N ASP A 475 13.18 14.54 0.20
CA ASP A 475 12.49 14.20 1.44
C ASP A 475 13.29 14.69 2.64
N THR A 476 12.58 15.03 3.71
CA THR A 476 13.15 15.53 4.95
C THR A 476 12.37 15.06 6.18
N LYS A 477 13.06 14.63 7.24
CA LYS A 477 12.44 14.20 8.51
C LYS A 477 13.08 14.83 9.74
N GLY A 478 12.28 14.96 10.79
CA GLY A 478 12.64 15.66 12.02
C GLY A 478 12.35 17.17 11.93
N PRO A 479 12.93 17.98 12.83
CA PRO A 479 13.99 17.63 13.77
C PRO A 479 13.50 16.75 14.92
N TYR A 480 14.17 15.62 15.12
CA TYR A 480 14.02 14.77 16.30
C TYR A 480 14.89 15.29 17.42
N THR A 481 14.51 15.06 18.67
CA THR A 481 15.32 15.45 19.84
C THR A 481 15.58 14.22 20.69
N THR A 482 16.85 13.97 21.01
CA THR A 482 17.25 12.87 21.89
C THR A 482 18.24 13.35 22.93
N SER A 483 18.31 12.65 24.06
CA SER A 483 19.41 12.86 25.01
C SER A 483 20.72 12.38 24.40
N ARG A 484 21.79 13.15 24.62
CA ARG A 484 23.16 12.77 24.28
C ARG A 484 23.54 11.39 24.82
N THR A 485 22.97 10.96 25.94
CA THR A 485 23.26 9.64 26.54
C THR A 485 22.86 8.48 25.64
N PHE A 486 21.97 8.71 24.68
CA PHE A 486 21.55 7.70 23.71
C PHE A 486 22.56 7.52 22.56
N ILE A 487 23.30 8.57 22.23
CA ILE A 487 24.13 8.64 21.02
C ILE A 487 25.57 9.11 21.28
N SER A 488 26.08 8.92 22.50
CA SER A 488 27.48 9.21 22.85
C SER A 488 28.14 8.00 23.54
N GLU A 489 29.48 8.01 23.65
CA GLU A 489 30.28 6.94 24.30
C GLU A 489 30.07 6.84 25.83
N MET A 490 29.09 7.53 26.42
CA MET A 490 28.87 7.44 27.86
C MET A 490 28.50 6.01 28.24
N SER A 491 29.51 5.27 28.71
CA SER A 491 29.37 3.93 29.26
C SER A 491 28.23 3.92 30.28
N LEU A 492 27.25 3.04 30.08
CA LEU A 492 26.16 2.75 31.03
C LEU A 492 26.66 2.49 32.47
N PHE A 493 27.95 2.17 32.64
CA PHE A 493 28.61 2.00 33.94
C PHE A 493 28.87 3.31 34.73
N LEU A 494 28.78 4.49 34.13
CA LEU A 494 29.05 5.77 34.81
C LEU A 494 27.83 6.39 35.49
N VAL A 495 26.61 6.01 35.09
CA VAL A 495 25.35 6.52 35.70
C VAL A 495 25.27 6.18 37.20
N PRO A 496 25.59 4.95 37.66
CA PRO A 496 25.61 4.65 39.09
C PRO A 496 26.72 5.41 39.83
N ILE A 497 27.87 5.64 39.21
CA ILE A 497 29.02 6.30 39.85
C ILE A 497 28.74 7.79 40.06
N VAL A 498 28.18 8.48 39.07
CA VAL A 498 27.79 9.89 39.19
C VAL A 498 26.67 10.05 40.21
N ALA A 499 25.65 9.18 40.19
CA ALA A 499 24.60 9.17 41.21
C ALA A 499 25.16 8.92 42.63
N THR A 500 26.10 7.99 42.78
CA THR A 500 26.75 7.69 44.06
C THR A 500 27.63 8.85 44.54
N LEU A 501 28.36 9.51 43.66
CA LEU A 501 29.17 10.70 43.98
C LEU A 501 28.29 11.90 44.36
N LEU A 502 27.12 12.06 43.73
CA LEU A 502 26.15 13.10 44.07
C LEU A 502 25.53 12.85 45.45
N VAL A 503 25.17 11.60 45.76
CA VAL A 503 24.69 11.18 47.09
C VAL A 503 25.78 11.39 48.16
N LEU A 504 27.04 11.07 47.85
CA LEU A 504 28.18 11.32 48.75
C LEU A 504 28.45 12.81 48.95
N TYR A 505 28.29 13.64 47.91
CA TYR A 505 28.44 15.09 48.02
C TYR A 505 27.33 15.73 48.87
N VAL A 506 26.07 15.34 48.67
CA VAL A 506 24.92 15.83 49.45
C VAL A 506 24.99 15.38 50.90
N THR A 507 25.42 14.14 51.17
CA THR A 507 25.60 13.64 52.54
C THR A 507 26.79 14.29 53.26
N ARG A 508 27.87 14.64 52.53
CA ARG A 508 29.02 15.36 53.11
C ARG A 508 28.72 16.85 53.37
N LYS A 509 27.87 17.49 52.57
CA LYS A 509 27.42 18.87 52.79
C LYS A 509 26.42 18.99 53.96
N ARG A 510 25.62 17.96 54.24
CA ARG A 510 24.74 17.90 55.43
C ARG A 510 25.48 17.67 56.76
N ARG A 511 26.77 17.30 56.72
CA ARG A 511 27.61 17.05 57.91
C ARG A 511 28.61 18.18 58.22
N ARG A 512 28.47 19.35 57.59
CA ARG A 512 29.24 20.56 57.93
C ARG A 512 28.34 21.66 58.45
#